data_AF-A0A7S3EX30-F1
#
_entry.id   AF-A0A7S3EX30-F1
#
_cell.length_a   1.000
_cell.length_b   1.000
_cell.length_c   1.000
_cell.angle_alpha   90.00
_cell.angle_beta   90.00
_cell.angle_gamma   90.00
#
_symmetry.space_group_name_H-M   'P 1'
#
loop_
_entity.id
_entity.type
_entity.pdbx_description
1 polymer ?
#
loop_
_entity_poly.entity_id
_entity_poly.type
_entity_poly.pdbx_seq_one_letter_code
_entity_poly.pdbx_strand_id
1 'polypeptide(L)'
;LLSNQIDVNARDAQEQAPIHIAVRAGLHQVVRGLMNANADPTMGYKGGSTLRQATLQGDERMVKLLLEGATSFARASGGGLAMPPSYVNGTGRDGWTALGLASRTGHVAIVETLLGCG
;
A
#
# COMPACT_ATOMS: atom_id res chain seq x y z
N LEU A 1 19.09 28.93 -4.26
CA LEU A 1 18.92 28.34 -2.90
C LEU A 1 17.45 27.99 -2.67
N LEU A 2 16.96 26.97 -3.39
CA LEU A 2 15.69 26.32 -3.06
C LEU A 2 16.07 24.87 -2.80
N SER A 3 16.30 24.56 -1.53
CA SER A 3 16.37 23.18 -1.08
C SER A 3 14.98 22.59 -1.33
N ASN A 4 14.76 22.02 -2.52
CA ASN A 4 13.55 21.29 -2.84
C ASN A 4 13.45 20.09 -1.91
N GLN A 5 12.90 20.29 -0.71
CA GLN A 5 12.34 19.22 0.09
C GLN A 5 11.14 18.71 -0.70
N ILE A 6 11.40 17.76 -1.61
CA ILE A 6 10.35 17.06 -2.34
C ILE A 6 9.55 16.31 -1.28
N ASP A 7 8.33 16.75 -1.03
CA ASP A 7 7.39 16.00 -0.23
C ASP A 7 6.98 14.75 -1.02
N VAL A 8 7.52 13.61 -0.61
CA VAL A 8 7.34 12.31 -1.27
C VAL A 8 5.89 11.82 -1.13
N ASN A 9 5.13 12.39 -0.18
CA ASN A 9 3.72 12.10 0.05
C ASN A 9 2.79 13.14 -0.57
N ALA A 10 3.31 14.12 -1.33
CA ALA A 10 2.52 15.15 -2.00
C ALA A 10 1.44 14.52 -2.90
N ARG A 11 0.20 15.02 -2.81
CA ARG A 11 -0.97 14.44 -3.49
C ARG A 11 -1.41 15.32 -4.66
N ASP A 12 -1.79 14.69 -5.77
CA ASP A 12 -2.40 15.35 -6.93
C ASP A 12 -3.91 15.63 -6.73
N ALA A 13 -4.59 16.12 -7.77
CA ALA A 13 -6.03 16.42 -7.75
C ALA A 13 -6.93 15.17 -7.58
N GLN A 14 -6.38 13.98 -7.82
CA GLN A 14 -7.00 12.67 -7.62
C GLN A 14 -6.61 12.08 -6.27
N GLU A 15 -5.95 12.89 -5.44
CA GLU A 15 -5.39 12.53 -4.15
C GLU A 15 -4.32 11.44 -4.21
N GLN A 16 -3.69 11.26 -5.37
CA GLN A 16 -2.61 10.30 -5.58
C GLN A 16 -1.28 10.93 -5.20
N ALA A 17 -0.63 10.36 -4.19
CA ALA A 17 0.81 10.46 -4.00
C ALA A 17 1.59 9.57 -5.01
N PRO A 18 2.89 9.87 -5.27
CA PRO A 18 3.75 9.09 -6.17
C PRO A 18 3.68 7.57 -5.97
N ILE A 19 3.56 7.11 -4.72
CA ILE A 19 3.48 5.67 -4.40
C ILE A 19 2.24 4.99 -4.99
N HIS A 20 1.09 5.68 -5.04
CA HIS A 20 -0.13 5.14 -5.65
C HIS A 20 0.03 4.91 -7.15
N ILE A 21 0.70 5.85 -7.81
CA ILE A 21 0.96 5.78 -9.26
C ILE A 21 1.91 4.62 -9.54
N ALA A 22 2.99 4.49 -8.75
CA ALA A 22 3.96 3.41 -8.89
C ALA A 22 3.34 2.02 -8.64
N VAL A 23 2.47 1.87 -7.63
CA VAL A 23 1.73 0.63 -7.38
C VAL A 23 0.78 0.31 -8.52
N ARG A 24 -0.02 1.28 -8.99
CA ARG A 24 -0.94 1.09 -10.12
C ARG A 24 -0.20 0.65 -11.39
N ALA A 25 1.01 1.16 -11.60
CA ALA A 25 1.86 0.82 -12.73
C ALA A 25 2.68 -0.47 -12.54
N GLY A 26 2.62 -1.14 -11.38
CA GLY A 26 3.38 -2.37 -11.11
C GLY A 26 4.89 -2.15 -10.97
N LEU A 27 5.34 -0.94 -10.58
CA LEU A 27 6.75 -0.56 -10.55
C LEU A 27 7.40 -0.86 -9.20
N HIS A 28 7.67 -2.13 -8.88
CA HIS A 28 8.17 -2.56 -7.56
C HIS A 28 9.42 -1.79 -7.08
N GLN A 29 10.37 -1.53 -7.98
CA GLN A 29 11.61 -0.82 -7.63
C GLN A 29 11.36 0.65 -7.29
N VAL A 30 10.41 1.29 -7.99
CA VAL A 30 10.01 2.68 -7.68
C VAL A 30 9.29 2.72 -6.34
N VAL A 31 8.39 1.77 -6.06
CA VAL A 31 7.73 1.68 -4.75
C VAL A 31 8.75 1.50 -3.63
N ARG A 32 9.75 0.63 -3.80
CA ARG A 32 10.84 0.46 -2.83
C ARG A 32 11.63 1.75 -2.63
N GLY A 33 11.99 2.44 -3.71
CA GLY A 33 12.70 3.72 -3.65
C GLY A 33 11.91 4.79 -2.90
N LEU A 34 10.60 4.85 -3.13
CA LEU A 34 9.71 5.79 -2.44
C LEU A 34 9.59 5.46 -0.94
N MET A 35 9.42 4.19 -0.57
CA MET A 35 9.39 3.78 0.84
C MET A 35 10.72 4.08 1.55
N ASN A 36 11.85 3.87 0.87
CA ASN A 36 13.18 4.24 1.41
C ASN A 36 13.32 5.76 1.60
N ALA A 37 12.57 6.56 0.83
CA ALA A 37 12.45 8.01 1.00
C ALA A 37 11.36 8.39 2.02
N ASN A 38 10.90 7.48 2.87
CA ASN A 38 9.88 7.70 3.89
C ASN A 38 8.46 7.97 3.34
N ALA A 39 8.15 7.47 2.13
CA ALA A 39 6.77 7.45 1.65
C ALA A 39 5.89 6.61 2.56
N ASP A 40 4.70 7.11 2.88
CA ASP A 40 3.69 6.36 3.63
C ASP A 40 2.90 5.45 2.66
N PRO A 41 3.10 4.12 2.68
CA PRO A 41 2.38 3.22 1.81
C PRO A 41 0.93 2.97 2.24
N THR A 42 0.55 3.42 3.44
CA THR A 42 -0.76 3.15 4.05
C THR A 42 -1.81 4.19 3.68
N MET A 43 -1.37 5.30 3.07
CA MET A 43 -2.26 6.36 2.61
C MET A 43 -3.29 5.83 1.61
N GLY A 44 -4.53 6.30 1.78
CA GLY A 44 -5.57 6.14 0.78
C GLY A 44 -5.49 7.22 -0.31
N TYR A 45 -6.20 6.98 -1.40
CA TYR A 45 -6.47 7.95 -2.47
C TYR A 45 -7.90 7.75 -2.97
N LYS A 46 -8.38 8.58 -3.91
CA LYS A 46 -9.75 8.44 -4.44
C LYS A 46 -10.06 7.05 -5.00
N GLY A 47 -9.05 6.32 -5.49
CA GLY A 47 -9.20 4.95 -6.00
C GLY A 47 -9.12 3.86 -4.93
N GLY A 48 -8.90 4.21 -3.66
CA GLY A 48 -8.86 3.28 -2.53
C GLY A 48 -7.47 3.17 -1.91
N SER A 49 -7.03 1.94 -1.64
CA SER A 49 -5.75 1.62 -1.01
C SER A 49 -4.79 1.00 -2.03
N THR A 50 -3.49 1.28 -1.90
CA THR A 50 -2.39 0.63 -2.64
C THR A 50 -2.42 -0.89 -2.47
N LEU A 51 -2.67 -1.40 -1.26
CA LEU A 51 -2.78 -2.84 -0.99
C LEU A 51 -3.91 -3.51 -1.78
N ARG A 52 -5.06 -2.85 -1.84
CA ARG A 52 -6.21 -3.34 -2.60
C ARG A 52 -5.94 -3.31 -4.11
N GLN A 53 -5.27 -2.26 -4.59
CA GLN A 53 -4.87 -2.16 -5.99
C GLN A 53 -3.92 -3.30 -6.39
N ALA A 54 -2.89 -3.57 -5.58
CA ALA A 54 -1.97 -4.68 -5.81
C ALA A 54 -2.68 -6.04 -5.76
N THR A 55 -3.64 -6.19 -4.84
CA THR A 55 -4.46 -7.41 -4.73
C THR A 55 -5.35 -7.61 -5.95
N LEU A 56 -6.00 -6.57 -6.44
CA LEU A 56 -6.84 -6.62 -7.66
C LEU A 56 -6.02 -7.01 -8.89
N GLN A 57 -4.75 -6.62 -8.95
CA GLN A 57 -3.82 -6.99 -10.01
C GLN A 57 -3.27 -8.41 -9.88
N GLY A 58 -3.50 -9.09 -8.75
CA GLY A 58 -2.89 -10.38 -8.45
C GLY A 58 -1.38 -10.30 -8.23
N ASP A 59 -0.84 -9.11 -7.96
CA ASP A 59 0.60 -8.89 -7.80
C ASP A 59 1.03 -9.20 -6.36
N GLU A 60 1.24 -10.48 -6.09
CA GLU A 60 1.70 -10.98 -4.79
C GLU A 60 2.99 -10.31 -4.32
N ARG A 61 3.92 -10.03 -5.24
CA ARG A 61 5.20 -9.38 -4.90
C ARG A 61 4.99 -7.95 -4.43
N MET A 62 4.11 -7.20 -5.11
CA MET A 62 3.74 -5.86 -4.69
C MET A 62 3.00 -5.88 -3.36
N VAL A 63 2.09 -6.85 -3.15
CA VAL A 63 1.40 -7.02 -1.86
C VAL A 63 2.43 -7.22 -0.74
N LYS A 64 3.35 -8.17 -0.85
CA LYS A 64 4.40 -8.42 0.15
C LYS A 64 5.21 -7.15 0.44
N LEU A 65 5.65 -6.46 -0.61
CA LEU A 65 6.42 -5.23 -0.50
C LEU A 65 5.65 -4.11 0.23
N LEU A 66 4.35 -3.96 -0.02
CA LEU A 66 3.48 -3.00 0.65
C LEU A 66 3.25 -3.35 2.13
N LEU A 67 3.09 -4.63 2.46
CA LEU A 67 2.91 -5.10 3.84
C LEU A 67 4.18 -4.90 4.69
N GLU A 68 5.33 -5.25 4.12
CA GLU A 68 6.65 -5.01 4.72
C GLU A 68 6.90 -3.52 4.94
N GLY A 69 6.63 -2.70 3.92
CA GLY A 69 6.77 -1.24 3.98
C GLY A 69 5.83 -0.58 4.99
N ALA A 70 4.58 -1.04 5.09
CA ALA A 70 3.65 -0.52 6.08
C ALA A 70 4.09 -0.86 7.52
N THR A 71 4.62 -2.07 7.72
CA THR A 71 5.13 -2.50 9.03
C THR A 71 6.37 -1.71 9.43
N SER A 72 7.30 -1.48 8.49
CA SER A 72 8.50 -0.67 8.77
C SER A 72 8.16 0.80 9.02
N PHE A 73 7.22 1.37 8.25
CA PHE A 73 6.75 2.73 8.42
C PHE A 73 6.09 2.94 9.80
N ALA A 74 5.18 2.05 10.21
CA ALA A 74 4.52 2.14 11.53
C ALA A 74 5.52 2.08 12.70
N ARG A 75 6.57 1.25 12.58
CA ARG A 75 7.66 1.18 13.56
C ARG A 75 8.47 2.47 13.61
N ALA A 76 8.75 3.07 12.45
CA ALA A 76 9.49 4.32 12.36
C ALA A 76 8.69 5.52 12.89
N SER A 77 7.36 5.50 12.77
CA SER A 77 6.47 6.57 13.26
C SER A 77 6.14 6.49 14.75
N GLY A 78 6.78 5.59 15.52
CA GLY A 78 6.57 5.45 16.97
C GLY A 78 5.26 4.75 17.37
N GLY A 79 4.53 4.18 16.41
CA GLY A 79 3.35 3.36 16.66
C GLY A 79 3.78 1.97 17.14
N GLY A 80 3.65 1.70 18.43
CA GLY A 80 4.28 0.55 19.09
C GLY A 80 3.92 -0.87 18.60
N LEU A 81 2.98 -1.06 17.66
CA LEU A 81 2.59 -2.38 17.14
C LEU A 81 2.06 -2.30 15.72
N ALA A 82 2.50 -3.26 14.89
CA ALA A 82 1.97 -3.76 13.61
C ALA A 82 1.44 -2.74 12.57
N MET A 83 1.42 -3.16 11.31
CA MET A 83 0.76 -2.39 10.24
C MET A 83 -0.65 -1.90 10.67
N PRO A 84 -1.08 -0.69 10.28
CA PRO A 84 -2.37 -0.16 10.72
C PRO A 84 -3.53 -1.08 10.32
N PRO A 85 -4.42 -1.50 11.25
CA PRO A 85 -5.53 -2.40 10.94
C PRO A 85 -6.47 -1.83 9.87
N SER A 86 -6.62 -0.51 9.83
CA SER A 86 -7.40 0.22 8.81
C SER A 86 -6.85 0.03 7.40
N TYR A 87 -5.56 -0.26 7.24
CA TYR A 87 -4.95 -0.47 5.94
C TYR A 87 -5.26 -1.86 5.36
N VAL A 88 -5.26 -2.91 6.19
CA VAL A 88 -5.58 -4.28 5.78
C VAL A 88 -7.09 -4.51 5.67
N ASN A 89 -7.83 -4.00 6.65
CA ASN A 89 -9.29 -4.16 6.75
C ASN A 89 -10.06 -3.03 6.05
N GLY A 90 -9.37 -2.08 5.43
CA GLY A 90 -9.99 -1.01 4.66
C GLY A 90 -10.79 -1.56 3.49
N THR A 91 -12.02 -1.07 3.32
CA THR A 91 -12.90 -1.45 2.21
C THR A 91 -12.85 -0.41 1.09
N GLY A 92 -13.13 -0.86 -0.13
CA GLY A 92 -13.28 0.03 -1.29
C GLY A 92 -14.67 0.54 -1.52
N ARG A 93 -14.85 1.24 -2.65
CA ARG A 93 -16.18 1.61 -3.17
C ARG A 93 -17.05 0.40 -3.48
N ASP A 94 -16.43 -0.74 -3.76
CA ASP A 94 -17.04 -2.04 -3.97
C ASP A 94 -17.30 -2.82 -2.67
N GLY A 95 -17.02 -2.23 -1.50
CA GLY A 95 -17.30 -2.83 -0.18
C GLY A 95 -16.33 -3.93 0.26
N TRP A 96 -15.41 -4.37 -0.60
CA TRP A 96 -14.49 -5.47 -0.31
C TRP A 96 -13.18 -5.02 0.33
N THR A 97 -12.68 -5.78 1.30
CA THR A 97 -11.31 -5.66 1.82
C THR A 97 -10.29 -6.25 0.84
N ALA A 98 -8.99 -6.07 1.08
CA ALA A 98 -7.95 -6.76 0.31
C ALA A 98 -8.12 -8.29 0.39
N LEU A 99 -8.38 -8.83 1.58
CA LEU A 99 -8.61 -10.27 1.77
C LEU A 99 -9.86 -10.74 1.01
N GLY A 100 -10.97 -9.99 1.09
CA GLY A 100 -12.20 -10.31 0.37
C GLY A 100 -12.02 -10.28 -1.16
N LEU A 101 -11.21 -9.35 -1.67
CA LEU A 101 -10.83 -9.31 -3.09
C LEU A 101 -10.01 -10.54 -3.48
N ALA A 102 -8.95 -10.87 -2.74
CA ALA A 102 -8.09 -12.01 -3.03
C ALA A 102 -8.87 -13.34 -3.04
N SER A 103 -9.77 -13.54 -2.06
CA SER A 103 -10.65 -14.71 -2.01
C SER A 103 -11.62 -14.76 -3.18
N ARG A 104 -12.19 -13.60 -3.59
CA ARG A 104 -13.14 -13.51 -4.71
C ARG A 104 -12.49 -13.75 -6.07
N THR A 105 -11.24 -13.32 -6.25
CA THR A 105 -10.50 -13.48 -7.51
C THR A 105 -9.68 -14.77 -7.57
N GLY A 106 -9.61 -15.54 -6.48
CA GLY A 106 -8.89 -16.82 -6.43
C GLY A 106 -7.37 -16.67 -6.27
N HIS A 107 -6.88 -15.53 -5.77
CA HIS A 107 -5.45 -15.31 -5.54
C HIS A 107 -5.00 -15.95 -4.22
N VAL A 108 -4.87 -17.27 -4.21
CA VAL A 108 -4.55 -18.08 -3.01
C VAL A 108 -3.28 -17.59 -2.30
N ALA A 109 -2.20 -17.31 -3.04
CA ALA A 109 -0.96 -16.84 -2.43
C ALA A 109 -1.11 -15.47 -1.73
N ILE A 110 -1.98 -14.60 -2.24
CA ILE A 110 -2.28 -13.30 -1.61
C ILE A 110 -3.15 -13.52 -0.36
N VAL A 111 -4.11 -14.45 -0.40
CA VAL A 111 -4.89 -14.84 0.78
C VAL A 111 -3.97 -15.33 1.89
N GLU A 112 -3.06 -16.25 1.60
CA GLU A 112 -2.08 -16.76 2.56
C GLU A 112 -1.20 -15.65 3.13
N THR A 113 -0.72 -14.76 2.26
CA THR A 113 0.11 -13.61 2.68
C THR A 113 -0.67 -12.69 3.62
N LEU A 114 -1.93 -12.35 3.30
CA LEU A 114 -2.76 -11.47 4.12
C LEU A 114 -3.18 -12.12 5.45
N LEU A 115 -3.41 -13.44 5.46
CA LEU A 115 -3.69 -14.19 6.69
C LEU A 115 -2.46 -14.31 7.59
N GLY A 116 -1.26 -14.41 7.02
CA GLY A 116 0.00 -14.47 7.77
C GLY A 116 0.42 -13.14 8.42
N CYS A 117 -0.22 -12.03 8.07
CA CYS A 117 0.05 -10.70 8.64
C CYS A 117 -0.96 -10.24 9.70
N GLY A 118 -1.97 -11.06 10.03
CA GLY A 118 -3.05 -10.77 10.99
C GLY A 118 -2.77 -11.25 12.41
#